data_AF-A0A0E3Z028-F1
#
_entry.id   AF-A0A0E3Z028-F1
#
_cell.length_a   1.000
_cell.length_b   1.000
_cell.length_c   1.000
_cell.angle_alpha   90.00
_cell.angle_beta   90.00
_cell.angle_gamma   90.00
#
_symmetry.space_group_name_H-M   'P 1'
#
loop_
_entity.id
_entity.type
_entity.pdbx_description
1 polymer ?
#
loop_
_entity_poly.entity_id
_entity_poly.type
_entity_poly.pdbx_seq_one_letter_code
_entity_poly.pdbx_strand_id
1 'polypeptide(L)'
;MRTPPAPLHARLFNTADIELWPAALLRARGNTDARALSRAHTVLRRKRDGRYLAAALPEGLLPLVPRLAREAGIDEALDLLDTGDARGRAAVQPPYPLPLHRLQERLQALGIDDGYAQRAGLGLVPEPDWLLLAGFDRYRRPLWLLPGAARAWQAMRRAAAADGVVLEAISGYRSHDYQLGIFERKRARGQDLAQILAVNAAPGYSEHHGGDALDIGTPGEPPAEESFEATPAFAWLAAHAGDHGFAMSYPRGNPHGIVYEPWHWRHHPSL
;
A
#
# COMPACT_ATOMS: atom_id res chain seq x y z
N MET A 1 12.53 -12.80 -20.00
CA MET A 1 12.03 -11.42 -20.20
C MET A 1 12.76 -10.49 -19.25
N ARG A 2 13.56 -9.53 -19.74
CA ARG A 2 14.11 -8.45 -18.92
C ARG A 2 12.96 -7.56 -18.46
N THR A 3 12.82 -7.34 -17.15
CA THR A 3 11.87 -6.35 -16.62
C THR A 3 12.30 -4.97 -17.15
N PRO A 4 11.40 -4.16 -17.74
CA PRO A 4 11.75 -2.80 -18.14
C PRO A 4 12.27 -2.03 -16.91
N PRO A 5 13.24 -1.11 -17.07
CA PRO A 5 13.69 -0.27 -15.97
C PRO A 5 12.50 0.50 -15.41
N ALA A 6 12.22 0.32 -14.11
CA ALA A 6 11.20 1.10 -13.44
C ALA A 6 11.68 2.56 -13.38
N PRO A 7 10.89 3.54 -13.82
CA PRO A 7 11.30 4.92 -13.75
C PRO A 7 11.51 5.31 -12.28
N LEU A 8 12.72 5.82 -11.98
CA LEU A 8 12.96 6.60 -10.78
C LEU A 8 11.85 7.65 -10.75
N HIS A 9 11.07 7.73 -9.68
CA HIS A 9 9.95 8.68 -9.50
C HIS A 9 8.57 8.29 -10.06
N ALA A 10 8.29 7.02 -10.34
CA ALA A 10 6.91 6.58 -10.57
C ALA A 10 6.00 6.95 -9.37
N ARG A 11 4.79 7.43 -9.67
CA ARG A 11 3.76 7.77 -8.67
C ARG A 11 2.52 6.91 -8.87
N LEU A 12 1.91 6.52 -7.77
CA LEU A 12 0.56 5.97 -7.75
C LEU A 12 -0.37 7.11 -7.34
N PHE A 13 -1.29 7.49 -8.23
CA PHE A 13 -2.32 8.46 -7.90
C PHE A 13 -3.59 7.74 -7.46
N ASN A 14 -4.30 8.31 -6.50
CA ASN A 14 -5.28 7.60 -5.72
C ASN A 14 -6.56 8.44 -5.56
N THR A 15 -7.71 7.83 -5.87
CA THR A 15 -9.04 8.34 -5.50
C THR A 15 -9.72 7.39 -4.52
N ALA A 16 -10.97 7.63 -4.11
CA ALA A 16 -11.67 6.73 -3.20
C ALA A 16 -11.85 5.30 -3.78
N ASP A 17 -12.10 5.18 -5.09
CA ASP A 17 -12.49 3.92 -5.74
C ASP A 17 -11.52 3.43 -6.82
N ILE A 18 -10.74 4.33 -7.40
CA ILE A 18 -9.89 4.07 -8.58
C ILE A 18 -8.47 4.56 -8.32
N GLU A 19 -7.51 3.73 -8.69
CA GLU A 19 -6.09 4.04 -8.68
C GLU A 19 -5.62 4.31 -10.11
N LEU A 20 -4.78 5.32 -10.29
CA LEU A 20 -4.11 5.63 -11.55
C LEU A 20 -2.67 5.08 -11.47
N TRP A 21 -2.47 3.95 -12.14
CA TRP A 21 -1.22 3.20 -12.12
C TRP A 21 -0.33 3.54 -13.31
N PRO A 22 0.99 3.69 -13.13
CA PRO A 22 1.93 3.68 -14.24
C PRO A 22 1.85 2.35 -14.98
N ALA A 23 1.52 2.38 -16.26
CA ALA A 23 1.27 1.18 -17.05
C ALA A 23 2.47 0.22 -17.07
N ALA A 24 3.70 0.77 -17.06
CA ALA A 24 4.95 0.01 -17.05
C ALA A 24 5.13 -0.89 -15.80
N LEU A 25 4.37 -0.65 -14.73
CA LEU A 25 4.42 -1.44 -13.50
C LEU A 25 3.33 -2.52 -13.43
N LEU A 26 2.40 -2.53 -14.39
CA LEU A 26 1.30 -3.49 -14.44
C LEU A 26 1.64 -4.73 -15.26
N ARG A 27 1.03 -5.85 -14.88
CA ARG A 27 1.07 -7.09 -15.65
C ARG A 27 -0.22 -7.27 -16.42
N ALA A 28 -0.12 -7.69 -17.68
CA ALA A 28 -1.28 -8.02 -18.50
C ALA A 28 -1.99 -9.27 -17.95
N ARG A 29 -3.34 -9.28 -17.97
CA ARG A 29 -4.14 -10.46 -17.58
C ARG A 29 -4.67 -11.24 -18.78
N GLY A 30 -4.36 -10.77 -19.98
CA GLY A 30 -4.73 -11.38 -21.25
C GLY A 30 -4.23 -10.56 -22.43
N ASN A 31 -4.52 -11.02 -23.65
CA ASN A 31 -4.02 -10.40 -24.87
C ASN A 31 -4.53 -8.97 -25.08
N THR A 32 -5.79 -8.69 -24.72
CA THR A 32 -6.37 -7.34 -24.81
C THR A 32 -5.64 -6.38 -23.89
N ASP A 33 -5.43 -6.77 -22.63
CA ASP A 33 -4.65 -5.99 -21.67
C ASP A 33 -3.22 -5.76 -22.17
N ALA A 34 -2.57 -6.80 -22.70
CA ALA A 34 -1.19 -6.68 -23.18
C ALA A 34 -1.04 -5.61 -24.27
N ARG A 35 -2.00 -5.53 -25.21
CA ARG A 35 -2.03 -4.51 -26.26
C ARG A 35 -2.31 -3.11 -25.73
N ALA A 36 -3.15 -2.98 -24.71
CA ALA A 36 -3.43 -1.71 -24.08
C ALA A 36 -2.22 -1.22 -23.26
N LEU A 37 -1.66 -2.09 -22.41
CA LEU A 37 -0.53 -1.77 -21.54
C LEU A 37 0.75 -1.41 -22.31
N SER A 38 0.98 -2.01 -23.48
CA SER A 38 2.18 -1.71 -24.28
C SER A 38 2.21 -0.28 -24.84
N ARG A 39 1.07 0.39 -24.89
CA ARG A 39 0.91 1.75 -25.44
C ARG A 39 0.56 2.79 -24.37
N ALA A 40 0.08 2.32 -23.22
CA ALA A 40 -0.41 3.20 -22.16
C ALA A 40 0.74 3.81 -21.35
N HIS A 41 0.51 5.03 -20.85
CA HIS A 41 1.35 5.62 -19.81
C HIS A 41 0.72 5.40 -18.43
N THR A 42 -0.61 5.53 -18.34
CA THR A 42 -1.39 5.34 -17.11
C THR A 42 -2.54 4.36 -17.33
N VAL A 43 -2.93 3.62 -16.29
CA VAL A 43 -4.10 2.72 -16.29
C VAL A 43 -4.96 3.02 -15.08
N LEU A 44 -6.26 3.20 -15.32
CA LEU A 44 -7.26 3.30 -14.27
C LEU A 44 -7.57 1.88 -13.78
N ARG A 45 -7.27 1.61 -12.52
CA ARG A 45 -7.46 0.31 -11.87
C ARG A 45 -8.43 0.45 -10.71
N ARG A 46 -9.50 -0.33 -10.72
CA ARG A 46 -10.47 -0.34 -9.62
C ARG A 46 -9.86 -0.95 -8.36
N LYS A 47 -10.03 -0.31 -7.20
CA LYS A 47 -9.44 -0.78 -5.94
C LYS A 47 -9.97 -2.13 -5.47
N ARG A 48 -11.31 -2.28 -5.40
CA ARG A 48 -11.98 -3.45 -4.80
C ARG A 48 -11.59 -4.80 -5.38
N ASP A 49 -11.30 -4.87 -6.68
CA ASP A 49 -11.02 -6.13 -7.39
C ASP A 49 -9.79 -6.06 -8.31
N GLY A 50 -9.14 -4.89 -8.36
CA GLY A 50 -7.98 -4.65 -9.20
C GLY A 50 -8.27 -4.63 -10.69
N ARG A 51 -9.52 -4.60 -11.15
CA ARG A 51 -9.86 -4.63 -12.58
C ARG A 51 -9.32 -3.39 -13.30
N TYR A 52 -8.72 -3.58 -14.47
CA TYR A 52 -8.38 -2.45 -15.35
C TYR A 52 -9.64 -1.93 -16.02
N LEU A 53 -9.90 -0.63 -15.84
CA LEU A 53 -11.11 0.06 -16.30
C LEU A 53 -10.86 0.79 -17.61
N ALA A 54 -9.73 1.47 -17.70
CA ALA A 54 -9.31 2.21 -18.89
C ALA A 54 -7.78 2.34 -18.92
N ALA A 55 -7.24 2.55 -20.12
CA ALA A 55 -5.84 2.82 -20.35
C ALA A 55 -5.70 4.19 -21.01
N ALA A 56 -4.88 5.07 -20.42
CA ALA A 56 -4.55 6.36 -21.00
C ALA A 56 -3.39 6.18 -21.99
N LEU A 57 -3.68 6.44 -23.26
CA LEU A 57 -2.75 6.37 -24.39
C LEU A 57 -2.39 7.81 -24.83
N PRO A 58 -1.31 8.01 -25.61
CA PRO A 58 -0.98 9.34 -26.15
C PRO A 58 -2.13 10.00 -26.96
N GLU A 59 -2.96 9.17 -27.57
CA GLU A 59 -4.07 9.49 -28.48
C GLU A 59 -5.43 9.59 -27.76
N GLY A 60 -5.47 9.31 -26.45
CA GLY A 60 -6.66 9.43 -25.63
C GLY A 60 -6.92 8.22 -24.72
N LEU A 61 -8.08 8.23 -24.08
CA LEU A 61 -8.49 7.19 -23.13
C LEU A 61 -9.13 6.00 -23.87
N LEU A 62 -8.57 4.80 -23.67
CA LEU A 62 -9.12 3.54 -24.16
C LEU A 62 -9.90 2.84 -23.03
N PRO A 63 -11.24 2.72 -23.11
CA PRO A 63 -12.01 1.91 -22.16
C PRO A 63 -11.68 0.42 -22.29
N LEU A 64 -11.48 -0.24 -21.15
CA LEU A 64 -11.27 -1.69 -21.03
C LEU A 64 -12.50 -2.41 -20.45
N VAL A 65 -13.56 -1.65 -20.14
CA VAL A 65 -14.85 -2.15 -19.68
C VAL A 65 -16.00 -1.51 -20.46
N PRO A 66 -17.14 -2.21 -20.70
CA PRO A 66 -18.22 -1.70 -21.54
C PRO A 66 -18.96 -0.47 -21.01
N ARG A 67 -18.96 -0.22 -19.70
CA ARG A 67 -19.73 0.84 -19.04
C ARG A 67 -18.85 1.70 -18.14
N LEU A 68 -17.72 2.17 -18.68
CA LEU A 68 -16.73 2.96 -17.94
C LEU A 68 -17.35 4.15 -17.19
N ALA A 69 -18.23 4.91 -17.86
CA ALA A 69 -18.90 6.07 -17.28
C ALA A 69 -19.89 5.75 -16.13
N ARG A 70 -20.12 4.47 -15.81
CA ARG A 70 -20.93 4.04 -14.65
C ARG A 70 -20.10 3.47 -13.52
N GLU A 71 -18.78 3.45 -13.66
CA GLU A 71 -17.89 3.02 -12.59
C GLU A 71 -17.91 4.04 -11.45
N ALA A 72 -17.99 3.56 -10.20
CA ALA A 72 -17.91 4.43 -9.05
C ALA A 72 -16.54 5.12 -9.02
N GLY A 73 -16.53 6.43 -8.78
CA GLY A 73 -15.31 7.23 -8.72
C GLY A 73 -14.68 7.55 -10.09
N ILE A 74 -15.39 7.33 -11.21
CA ILE A 74 -14.82 7.54 -12.55
C ILE A 74 -14.56 9.00 -12.85
N ASP A 75 -15.47 9.90 -12.50
CA ASP A 75 -15.34 11.33 -12.79
C ASP A 75 -14.13 11.89 -12.03
N GLU A 76 -13.98 11.55 -10.74
CA GLU A 76 -12.82 11.96 -9.93
C GLU A 76 -11.51 11.37 -10.47
N ALA A 77 -11.54 10.14 -11.01
CA ALA A 77 -10.37 9.52 -11.61
C ALA A 77 -9.96 10.19 -12.94
N LEU A 78 -10.93 10.66 -13.72
CA LEU A 78 -10.67 11.40 -14.96
C LEU A 78 -10.16 12.81 -14.66
N ASP A 79 -10.77 13.52 -13.71
CA ASP A 79 -10.28 14.82 -13.24
C ASP A 79 -8.83 14.72 -12.73
N LEU A 80 -8.52 13.65 -11.99
CA LEU A 80 -7.16 13.38 -11.52
C LEU A 80 -6.21 13.00 -12.65
N LEU A 81 -6.68 12.32 -13.69
CA LEU A 81 -5.86 12.00 -14.87
C LEU A 81 -5.48 13.28 -15.63
N ASP A 82 -6.47 14.13 -15.90
CA ASP A 82 -6.29 15.39 -16.64
C ASP A 82 -5.39 16.37 -15.88
N THR A 83 -5.55 16.46 -14.55
CA THR A 83 -4.71 17.30 -13.70
C THR A 83 -3.37 16.65 -13.36
N GLY A 84 -3.29 15.31 -13.34
CA GLY A 84 -2.10 14.53 -13.03
C GLY A 84 -0.98 14.72 -14.06
N ASP A 85 -1.33 14.82 -15.33
CA ASP A 85 -0.40 15.19 -16.40
C ASP A 85 0.15 16.62 -16.20
N ALA A 86 -0.64 17.53 -15.63
CA ALA A 86 -0.20 18.88 -15.25
C ALA A 86 0.70 18.87 -13.99
N ARG A 87 0.35 18.05 -12.98
CA ARG A 87 1.12 17.86 -11.72
C ARG A 87 2.44 17.10 -11.92
N GLY A 88 2.57 16.35 -13.01
CA GLY A 88 3.84 15.78 -13.47
C GLY A 88 4.87 16.85 -13.85
N ARG A 89 4.41 18.04 -14.29
CA ARG A 89 5.25 19.21 -14.60
C ARG A 89 5.38 20.20 -13.43
N ALA A 90 4.41 20.24 -12.52
CA ALA A 90 4.40 21.07 -11.32
C ALA A 90 4.56 20.20 -10.04
N ALA A 91 5.73 19.58 -9.84
CA ALA A 91 6.04 18.96 -8.56
C ALA A 91 6.13 20.03 -7.44
N VAL A 92 5.65 19.75 -6.22
CA VAL A 92 6.21 20.23 -4.91
C VAL A 92 5.28 19.96 -3.71
N GLN A 93 3.98 19.70 -3.85
CA GLN A 93 3.10 19.56 -2.67
C GLN A 93 3.13 18.15 -2.04
N PRO A 94 3.11 18.04 -0.69
CA PRO A 94 2.99 16.75 0.00
C PRO A 94 1.64 16.09 -0.32
N PRO A 95 1.53 14.74 -0.23
CA PRO A 95 0.25 14.05 -0.37
C PRO A 95 -0.79 14.54 0.63
N TYR A 96 -2.04 14.65 0.18
CA TYR A 96 -3.20 14.99 1.01
C TYR A 96 -3.95 13.72 1.42
N PRO A 97 -4.53 13.69 2.63
CA PRO A 97 -5.39 12.58 3.04
C PRO A 97 -6.69 12.60 2.23
N LEU A 98 -7.03 11.47 1.62
CA LEU A 98 -8.33 11.24 1.00
C LEU A 98 -9.41 11.16 2.09
N PRO A 99 -10.65 11.60 1.80
CA PRO A 99 -11.72 11.48 2.76
C PRO A 99 -12.08 10.01 3.00
N LEU A 100 -12.53 9.69 4.21
CA LEU A 100 -12.86 8.32 4.65
C LEU A 100 -14.20 7.82 4.11
N HIS A 101 -14.51 8.09 2.85
CA HIS A 101 -15.79 7.76 2.22
C HIS A 101 -16.13 6.27 2.38
N ARG A 102 -17.37 5.99 2.82
CA ARG A 102 -17.94 4.65 3.01
C ARG A 102 -17.18 3.74 3.98
N LEU A 103 -16.23 4.27 4.75
CA LEU A 103 -15.52 3.48 5.75
C LEU A 103 -16.49 2.91 6.78
N GLN A 104 -17.43 3.73 7.26
CA GLN A 104 -18.44 3.31 8.22
C GLN A 104 -19.31 2.16 7.69
N GLU A 105 -19.77 2.25 6.44
CA GLU A 105 -20.54 1.19 5.78
C GLU A 105 -19.75 -0.12 5.68
N ARG A 106 -18.45 -0.03 5.37
CA ARG A 106 -17.54 -1.18 5.30
C ARG A 106 -17.33 -1.84 6.66
N LEU A 107 -17.15 -1.04 7.71
CA LEU A 107 -17.02 -1.53 9.09
C LEU A 107 -18.30 -2.23 9.56
N GLN A 108 -19.46 -1.63 9.30
CA GLN A 108 -20.77 -2.22 9.61
C GLN A 108 -21.01 -3.53 8.85
N ALA A 109 -20.64 -3.62 7.57
CA ALA A 109 -20.72 -4.87 6.80
C ALA A 109 -19.80 -5.97 7.39
N LEU A 110 -18.71 -5.58 8.04
CA LEU A 110 -17.85 -6.46 8.80
C LEU A 110 -18.35 -6.71 10.24
N GLY A 111 -19.49 -6.18 10.66
CA GLY A 111 -19.96 -6.32 12.04
C GLY A 111 -19.00 -5.71 13.07
N ILE A 112 -18.19 -4.73 12.65
CA ILE A 112 -17.31 -3.97 13.52
C ILE A 112 -18.09 -2.76 14.02
N ASP A 113 -18.28 -2.70 15.34
CA ASP A 113 -19.01 -1.62 16.00
C ASP A 113 -18.18 -0.35 16.23
N ASP A 114 -18.87 0.74 16.56
CA ASP A 114 -18.28 2.06 16.79
C ASP A 114 -17.33 2.11 18.00
N GLY A 115 -17.42 1.15 18.91
CA GLY A 115 -16.53 1.03 20.06
C GLY A 115 -15.18 0.38 19.73
N TYR A 116 -14.99 -0.14 18.51
CA TYR A 116 -13.74 -0.79 18.12
C TYR A 116 -12.52 0.13 18.28
N ALA A 117 -12.60 1.37 17.80
CA ALA A 117 -11.51 2.34 17.87
C ALA A 117 -11.04 2.55 19.32
N GLN A 118 -11.99 2.68 20.25
CA GLN A 118 -11.71 2.88 21.67
C GLN A 118 -11.10 1.62 22.30
N ARG A 119 -11.61 0.43 21.98
CA ARG A 119 -11.10 -0.84 22.52
C ARG A 119 -9.69 -1.17 22.02
N ALA A 120 -9.43 -0.90 20.75
CA ALA A 120 -8.12 -1.15 20.13
C ALA A 120 -7.14 0.01 20.34
N GLY A 121 -7.59 1.17 20.82
CA GLY A 121 -6.76 2.37 20.90
C GLY A 121 -6.14 2.77 19.56
N LEU A 122 -6.84 2.50 18.44
CA LEU A 122 -6.37 2.79 17.09
C LEU A 122 -7.11 3.99 16.51
N GLY A 123 -6.36 4.90 15.89
CA GLY A 123 -6.89 6.03 15.16
C GLY A 123 -7.29 5.66 13.73
N LEU A 124 -8.19 6.46 13.14
CA LEU A 124 -8.51 6.37 11.73
C LEU A 124 -7.32 6.82 10.87
N VAL A 125 -7.00 6.02 9.86
CA VAL A 125 -5.89 6.25 8.93
C VAL A 125 -6.45 6.46 7.52
N PRO A 126 -6.49 7.72 7.04
CA PRO A 126 -6.88 8.00 5.66
C PRO A 126 -5.80 7.51 4.69
N GLU A 127 -6.23 7.19 3.48
CA GLU A 127 -5.31 6.90 2.39
C GLU A 127 -4.76 8.21 1.80
N PRO A 128 -3.51 8.28 1.36
CA PRO A 128 -3.00 9.45 0.64
C PRO A 128 -3.53 9.50 -0.80
N ASP A 129 -3.68 10.70 -1.35
CA ASP A 129 -4.07 10.96 -2.74
C ASP A 129 -2.98 10.61 -3.76
N TRP A 130 -1.72 10.51 -3.33
CA TRP A 130 -0.66 9.91 -4.12
C TRP A 130 0.48 9.33 -3.27
N LEU A 131 1.15 8.31 -3.84
CA LEU A 131 2.31 7.64 -3.26
C LEU A 131 3.49 7.62 -4.23
N LEU A 132 4.70 7.45 -3.70
CA LEU A 132 5.93 7.30 -4.46
C LEU A 132 6.33 5.83 -4.54
N LEU A 133 6.82 5.40 -5.70
CA LEU A 133 7.43 4.07 -5.85
C LEU A 133 8.70 3.98 -5.00
N ALA A 134 8.69 3.07 -4.03
CA ALA A 134 9.78 2.79 -3.11
C ALA A 134 10.51 1.48 -3.45
N GLY A 135 10.47 1.07 -4.72
CA GLY A 135 11.06 -0.17 -5.22
C GLY A 135 10.04 -1.30 -5.35
N PHE A 136 10.46 -2.51 -5.03
CA PHE A 136 9.63 -3.71 -5.15
C PHE A 136 9.75 -4.53 -3.87
N ASP A 137 8.66 -5.17 -3.49
CA ASP A 137 8.68 -6.17 -2.42
C ASP A 137 9.34 -7.48 -2.88
N ARG A 138 9.48 -8.43 -1.96
CA ARG A 138 10.09 -9.75 -2.21
C ARG A 138 9.36 -10.56 -3.29
N TYR A 139 8.09 -10.24 -3.57
CA TYR A 139 7.29 -10.88 -4.62
C TYR A 139 7.33 -10.12 -5.96
N ARG A 140 8.21 -9.12 -6.08
CA ARG A 140 8.36 -8.26 -7.26
C ARG A 140 7.09 -7.47 -7.57
N ARG A 141 6.30 -7.12 -6.55
CA ARG A 141 5.17 -6.19 -6.66
C ARG A 141 5.68 -4.78 -6.34
N PRO A 142 5.19 -3.73 -7.03
CA PRO A 142 5.54 -2.35 -6.72
C PRO A 142 5.27 -2.02 -5.24
N LEU A 143 6.27 -1.44 -4.57
CA LEU A 143 6.15 -0.98 -3.20
C LEU A 143 5.80 0.50 -3.21
N TRP A 144 4.67 0.87 -2.64
CA TRP A 144 4.20 2.25 -2.58
C TRP A 144 4.29 2.77 -1.15
N LEU A 145 4.89 3.95 -0.98
CA LEU A 145 5.03 4.64 0.30
C LEU A 145 4.86 6.15 0.12
N LEU A 146 4.55 6.87 1.20
CA LEU A 146 4.65 8.33 1.21
C LEU A 146 6.07 8.76 0.83
N PRO A 147 6.26 9.93 0.20
CA PRO A 147 7.59 10.35 -0.27
C PRO A 147 8.66 10.38 0.82
N GLY A 148 8.31 10.78 2.05
CA GLY A 148 9.20 10.75 3.21
C GLY A 148 9.64 9.32 3.56
N ALA A 149 8.67 8.45 3.82
CA ALA A 149 8.89 7.04 4.13
C ALA A 149 9.64 6.30 3.02
N ALA A 150 9.36 6.60 1.74
CA ALA A 150 10.07 6.03 0.60
C ALA A 150 11.56 6.39 0.61
N ARG A 151 11.91 7.66 0.88
CA ARG A 151 13.31 8.09 0.98
C ARG A 151 14.01 7.49 2.19
N ALA A 152 13.34 7.50 3.34
CA ALA A 152 13.85 6.90 4.56
C ALA A 152 14.11 5.40 4.40
N TRP A 153 13.19 4.67 3.77
CA TRP A 153 13.35 3.24 3.45
C TRP A 153 14.57 2.99 2.56
N GLN A 154 14.79 3.78 1.50
CA GLN A 154 15.99 3.63 0.66
C GLN A 154 17.28 3.98 1.41
N ALA A 155 17.25 4.93 2.35
CA ALA A 155 18.40 5.23 3.21
C ALA A 155 18.70 4.05 4.16
N MET A 156 17.67 3.55 4.86
CA MET A 156 17.79 2.43 5.79
C MET A 156 18.31 1.16 5.11
N ARG A 157 17.80 0.80 3.93
CA ARG A 157 18.32 -0.35 3.17
C ARG A 157 19.78 -0.19 2.77
N ARG A 158 20.22 1.02 2.42
CA ARG A 158 21.62 1.28 2.04
C ARG A 158 22.55 1.21 3.24
N ALA A 159 22.13 1.73 4.39
CA ALA A 159 22.88 1.60 5.64
C ALA A 159 23.01 0.13 6.04
N ALA A 160 21.90 -0.62 6.09
CA ALA A 160 21.92 -2.05 6.37
C ALA A 160 22.85 -2.82 5.42
N ALA A 161 22.78 -2.53 4.11
CA ALA A 161 23.64 -3.17 3.12
C ALA A 161 25.13 -2.85 3.32
N ALA A 162 25.48 -1.65 3.79
CA ALA A 162 26.86 -1.30 4.12
C ALA A 162 27.41 -2.14 5.29
N ASP A 163 26.52 -2.57 6.19
CA ASP A 163 26.83 -3.45 7.32
C ASP A 163 26.67 -4.95 6.98
N GLY A 164 26.47 -5.28 5.70
CA GLY A 164 26.30 -6.67 5.25
C GLY A 164 24.93 -7.28 5.55
N VAL A 165 23.94 -6.47 5.94
CA VAL A 165 22.56 -6.88 6.25
C VAL A 165 21.64 -6.58 5.06
N VAL A 166 20.83 -7.57 4.67
CA VAL A 166 19.84 -7.41 3.59
C VAL A 166 18.44 -7.28 4.18
N LEU A 167 17.78 -6.16 3.88
CA LEU A 167 16.38 -5.92 4.22
C LEU A 167 15.49 -6.08 2.97
N GLU A 168 14.47 -6.92 3.08
CA GLU A 168 13.42 -7.13 2.08
C GLU A 168 12.11 -6.48 2.54
N ALA A 169 11.44 -5.73 1.66
CA ALA A 169 10.06 -5.35 1.90
C ALA A 169 9.13 -6.54 1.63
N ILE A 170 8.16 -6.76 2.50
CA ILE A 170 7.08 -7.75 2.36
C ILE A 170 5.81 -7.04 1.86
N SER A 171 5.46 -5.92 2.48
CA SER A 171 4.27 -5.12 2.15
C SER A 171 4.47 -3.64 2.53
N GLY A 172 3.81 -2.73 1.82
CA GLY A 172 3.82 -1.28 2.07
C GLY A 172 2.39 -0.75 2.11
N TYR A 173 2.08 0.31 1.35
CA TYR A 173 0.71 0.83 1.28
C TYR A 173 -0.33 -0.25 0.91
N ARG A 174 -1.45 -0.23 1.64
CA ARG A 174 -2.66 -1.03 1.39
C ARG A 174 -3.88 -0.14 1.45
N SER A 175 -4.73 -0.16 0.42
CA SER A 175 -6.01 0.56 0.45
C SER A 175 -6.99 -0.06 1.47
N HIS A 176 -8.00 0.71 1.87
CA HIS A 176 -9.13 0.24 2.68
C HIS A 176 -9.85 -0.93 1.99
N ASP A 177 -10.03 -0.87 0.67
CA ASP A 177 -10.61 -1.96 -0.13
C ASP A 177 -9.74 -3.23 -0.11
N TYR A 178 -8.42 -3.07 -0.19
CA TYR A 178 -7.50 -4.20 -0.09
C TYR A 178 -7.62 -4.88 1.29
N GLN A 179 -7.69 -4.09 2.36
CA GLN A 179 -7.85 -4.58 3.72
C GLN A 179 -9.21 -5.25 3.93
N LEU A 180 -10.29 -4.70 3.38
CA LEU A 180 -11.61 -5.34 3.37
C LEU A 180 -11.54 -6.72 2.70
N GLY A 181 -10.89 -6.82 1.54
CA GLY A 181 -10.68 -8.10 0.87
C GLY A 181 -9.88 -9.12 1.69
N ILE A 182 -8.96 -8.69 2.57
CA ILE A 182 -8.29 -9.60 3.52
C ILE A 182 -9.31 -10.21 4.49
N PHE A 183 -10.17 -9.38 5.07
CA PHE A 183 -11.21 -9.82 6.00
C PHE A 183 -12.19 -10.79 5.33
N GLU A 184 -12.68 -10.46 4.14
CA GLU A 184 -13.57 -11.33 3.37
C GLU A 184 -12.94 -12.70 3.08
N ARG A 185 -11.67 -12.73 2.65
CA ARG A 185 -10.94 -14.00 2.41
C ARG A 185 -10.70 -14.81 3.69
N LYS A 186 -10.54 -14.16 4.84
CA LYS A 186 -10.38 -14.85 6.13
C LYS A 186 -11.70 -15.44 6.63
N ARG A 187 -12.80 -14.69 6.51
CA ARG A 187 -14.16 -15.18 6.77
C ARG A 187 -14.53 -16.35 5.88
N ALA A 188 -14.22 -16.27 4.58
CA ALA A 188 -14.45 -17.36 3.65
C ALA A 188 -13.67 -18.64 4.00
N ARG A 189 -12.58 -18.52 4.78
CA ARG A 189 -11.81 -19.64 5.34
C ARG A 189 -12.28 -20.08 6.73
N GLY A 190 -13.40 -19.55 7.21
CA GLY A 190 -14.02 -19.92 8.48
C GLY A 190 -13.45 -19.20 9.72
N GLN A 191 -12.62 -18.17 9.55
CA GLN A 191 -12.15 -17.37 10.68
C GLN A 191 -13.25 -16.43 11.16
N ASP A 192 -13.48 -16.39 12.47
CA ASP A 192 -14.39 -15.43 13.08
C ASP A 192 -13.76 -14.02 13.13
N LEU A 193 -14.58 -13.00 13.41
CA LEU A 193 -14.11 -11.61 13.43
C LEU A 193 -13.04 -11.37 14.49
N ALA A 194 -13.12 -12.00 15.66
CA ALA A 194 -12.17 -11.79 16.74
C ALA A 194 -10.79 -12.36 16.38
N GLN A 195 -10.75 -13.55 15.77
CA GLN A 195 -9.54 -14.17 15.24
C GLN A 195 -8.87 -13.30 14.16
N ILE A 196 -9.67 -12.67 13.30
CA ILE A 196 -9.13 -11.77 12.28
C ILE A 196 -8.57 -10.51 12.93
N LEU A 197 -9.32 -9.88 13.85
CA LEU A 197 -8.92 -8.64 14.51
C LEU A 197 -7.70 -8.78 15.41
N ALA A 198 -7.42 -9.99 15.92
CA ALA A 198 -6.21 -10.27 16.69
C ALA A 198 -4.92 -10.11 15.88
N VAL A 199 -4.97 -10.35 14.56
CA VAL A 199 -3.79 -10.33 13.68
C VAL A 199 -3.88 -9.29 12.56
N ASN A 200 -4.99 -8.56 12.47
CA ASN A 200 -5.19 -7.54 11.45
C ASN A 200 -6.04 -6.40 12.00
N ALA A 201 -5.51 -5.18 11.96
CA ALA A 201 -6.32 -3.99 12.15
C ALA A 201 -7.49 -3.95 11.14
N ALA A 202 -8.64 -3.44 11.58
CA ALA A 202 -9.81 -3.25 10.73
C ALA A 202 -9.50 -2.31 9.55
N PRO A 203 -10.23 -2.40 8.42
CA PRO A 203 -10.16 -1.38 7.37
C PRO A 203 -10.34 0.02 7.98
N GLY A 204 -9.52 0.98 7.55
CA GLY A 204 -9.51 2.33 8.11
C GLY A 204 -8.69 2.50 9.39
N TYR A 205 -8.22 1.42 10.02
CA TYR A 205 -7.40 1.46 11.25
C TYR A 205 -6.01 0.85 11.07
N SER A 206 -5.70 0.31 9.88
CA SER A 206 -4.35 -0.17 9.57
C SER A 206 -3.42 0.98 9.22
N GLU A 207 -2.23 0.99 9.82
CA GLU A 207 -1.18 1.97 9.49
C GLU A 207 -0.72 1.88 8.02
N HIS A 208 -0.85 0.73 7.36
CA HIS A 208 -0.55 0.60 5.94
C HIS A 208 -1.41 1.48 5.04
N HIS A 209 -2.58 1.96 5.51
CA HIS A 209 -3.39 2.90 4.75
C HIS A 209 -2.67 4.22 4.51
N GLY A 210 -1.88 4.69 5.49
CA GLY A 210 -1.18 5.96 5.43
C GLY A 210 0.00 5.97 4.47
N GLY A 211 0.50 4.80 4.06
CA GLY A 211 1.70 4.68 3.23
C GLY A 211 3.00 5.00 3.97
N ASP A 212 2.96 5.08 5.29
CA ASP A 212 4.10 5.27 6.19
C ASP A 212 4.51 3.98 6.93
N ALA A 213 3.70 2.91 6.85
CA ALA A 213 4.03 1.60 7.41
C ALA A 213 4.57 0.61 6.37
N LEU A 214 5.46 -0.27 6.82
CA LEU A 214 6.16 -1.27 6.02
C LEU A 214 6.33 -2.57 6.81
N ASP A 215 6.02 -3.70 6.17
CA ASP A 215 6.44 -5.00 6.66
C ASP A 215 7.83 -5.33 6.11
N ILE A 216 8.78 -5.64 6.98
CA ILE A 216 10.18 -5.90 6.65
C ILE A 216 10.53 -7.36 7.00
N GLY A 217 11.28 -8.00 6.12
CA GLY A 217 11.87 -9.31 6.33
C GLY A 217 13.31 -9.37 5.83
N THR A 218 13.82 -10.59 5.69
CA THR A 218 15.16 -10.88 5.20
C THR A 218 15.14 -12.12 4.29
N PRO A 219 16.10 -12.30 3.37
CA PRO A 219 16.16 -13.50 2.55
C PRO A 219 16.24 -14.77 3.38
N GLY A 220 15.58 -15.84 2.92
CA GLY A 220 15.56 -17.14 3.61
C GLY A 220 14.52 -17.28 4.71
N GLU A 221 13.92 -16.18 5.18
CA GLU A 221 12.90 -16.23 6.24
C GLU A 221 11.47 -16.22 5.69
N PRO A 222 10.52 -16.88 6.39
CA PRO A 222 9.10 -16.71 6.17
C PRO A 222 8.67 -15.24 6.29
N PRO A 223 7.71 -14.78 5.45
CA PRO A 223 7.20 -13.42 5.51
C PRO A 223 6.26 -13.24 6.70
N ALA A 224 6.45 -12.15 7.47
CA ALA A 224 5.53 -11.74 8.52
C ALA A 224 5.26 -12.84 9.57
N GLU A 225 6.35 -13.45 10.05
CA GLU A 225 6.33 -14.44 11.12
C GLU A 225 7.26 -14.02 12.26
N GLU A 226 6.98 -14.49 13.49
CA GLU A 226 7.76 -14.16 14.68
C GLU A 226 9.22 -14.63 14.59
N SER A 227 9.53 -15.63 13.74
CA SER A 227 10.89 -16.12 13.54
C SER A 227 11.86 -15.02 13.06
N PHE A 228 11.34 -13.96 12.42
CA PHE A 228 12.14 -12.83 11.96
C PHE A 228 12.92 -12.17 13.10
N GLU A 229 12.40 -12.17 14.33
CA GLU A 229 13.06 -11.61 15.51
C GLU A 229 14.43 -12.24 15.79
N ALA A 230 14.62 -13.53 15.44
CA ALA A 230 15.86 -14.25 15.69
C ALA A 230 16.97 -13.96 14.66
N THR A 231 16.71 -13.06 13.69
CA THR A 231 17.62 -12.83 12.56
C THR A 231 18.59 -11.67 12.82
N PRO A 232 19.77 -11.67 12.17
CA PRO A 232 20.66 -10.51 12.17
C PRO A 232 20.00 -9.24 11.61
N ALA A 233 19.05 -9.39 10.68
CA ALA A 233 18.31 -8.27 10.11
C ALA A 233 17.41 -7.57 11.13
N PHE A 234 16.70 -8.34 11.96
CA PHE A 234 15.91 -7.76 13.04
C PHE A 234 16.80 -7.10 14.10
N ALA A 235 17.91 -7.75 14.48
CA ALA A 235 18.87 -7.16 15.42
C ALA A 235 19.42 -5.81 14.91
N TRP A 236 19.72 -5.72 13.61
CA TRP A 236 20.13 -4.47 12.97
C TRP A 236 19.02 -3.41 13.00
N LEU A 237 17.77 -3.77 12.67
CA LEU A 237 16.63 -2.85 12.74
C LEU A 237 16.41 -2.31 14.16
N ALA A 238 16.47 -3.17 15.17
CA ALA A 238 16.30 -2.76 16.57
C ALA A 238 17.34 -1.72 17.02
N ALA A 239 18.55 -1.75 16.43
CA ALA A 239 19.62 -0.82 16.74
C ALA A 239 19.59 0.46 15.89
N HIS A 240 19.15 0.39 14.62
CA HIS A 240 19.39 1.44 13.62
C HIS A 240 18.13 2.00 12.94
N ALA A 241 16.97 1.35 13.06
CA ALA A 241 15.76 1.81 12.38
C ALA A 241 15.33 3.22 12.85
N GLY A 242 15.56 3.54 14.13
CA GLY A 242 15.28 4.86 14.72
C GLY A 242 16.06 5.99 14.05
N ASP A 243 17.32 5.76 13.65
CA ASP A 243 18.16 6.73 12.93
C ASP A 243 17.58 7.10 11.54
N HIS A 244 16.65 6.29 11.04
CA HIS A 244 15.94 6.49 9.79
C HIS A 244 14.46 6.85 10.00
N GLY A 245 14.06 7.19 11.23
CA GLY A 245 12.71 7.56 11.58
C GLY A 245 11.72 6.40 11.63
N PHE A 246 12.17 5.14 11.73
CA PHE A 246 11.30 3.97 11.83
C PHE A 246 11.22 3.45 13.27
N ALA A 247 10.02 3.07 13.70
CA ALA A 247 9.76 2.40 14.96
C ALA A 247 8.85 1.19 14.76
N MET A 248 8.98 0.17 15.60
CA MET A 248 8.12 -1.01 15.58
C MET A 248 6.79 -0.70 16.28
N SER A 249 5.66 -0.86 15.58
CA SER A 249 4.35 -0.45 16.11
C SER A 249 3.73 -1.44 17.08
N TYR A 250 4.01 -2.74 16.91
CA TYR A 250 3.35 -3.81 17.67
C TYR A 250 4.37 -4.69 18.41
N PRO A 251 5.06 -4.17 19.45
CA PRO A 251 5.85 -4.99 20.36
C PRO A 251 4.97 -5.97 21.16
N ARG A 252 5.59 -6.94 21.84
CA ARG A 252 4.90 -7.80 22.81
C ARG A 252 4.21 -6.94 23.87
N GLY A 253 2.93 -7.21 24.13
CA GLY A 253 2.13 -6.48 25.09
C GLY A 253 1.72 -5.07 24.65
N ASN A 254 1.78 -4.76 23.34
CA ASN A 254 1.23 -3.50 22.82
C ASN A 254 -0.25 -3.31 23.25
N PRO A 255 -0.70 -2.06 23.44
CA PRO A 255 -2.03 -1.78 23.98
C PRO A 255 -3.17 -2.02 22.98
N HIS A 256 -2.85 -2.36 21.72
CA HIS A 256 -3.83 -2.45 20.64
C HIS A 256 -4.54 -3.80 20.56
N GLY A 257 -4.07 -4.80 21.32
CA GLY A 257 -4.56 -6.17 21.23
C GLY A 257 -4.21 -6.86 19.91
N ILE A 258 -3.32 -6.26 19.11
CA ILE A 258 -2.71 -6.87 17.93
C ILE A 258 -1.58 -7.77 18.41
N VAL A 259 -1.40 -8.95 17.80
CA VAL A 259 -0.29 -9.84 18.12
C VAL A 259 1.08 -9.15 17.94
N TYR A 260 2.12 -9.78 18.48
CA TYR A 260 3.48 -9.30 18.27
C TYR A 260 3.86 -9.37 16.77
N GLU A 261 4.32 -8.25 16.20
CA GLU A 261 4.69 -8.16 14.79
C GLU A 261 6.13 -7.62 14.63
N PRO A 262 7.19 -8.44 14.81
CA PRO A 262 8.59 -8.01 14.66
C PRO A 262 8.92 -7.47 13.26
N TRP A 263 8.08 -7.77 12.27
CA TRP A 263 8.20 -7.33 10.89
C TRP A 263 7.57 -5.97 10.63
N HIS A 264 6.69 -5.43 11.50
CA HIS A 264 5.90 -4.23 11.20
C HIS A 264 6.55 -2.95 11.74
N TRP A 265 6.99 -2.08 10.82
CA TRP A 265 7.70 -0.84 11.14
C TRP A 265 7.01 0.36 10.50
N ARG A 266 6.87 1.44 11.27
CA ARG A 266 6.24 2.68 10.83
C ARG A 266 7.23 3.83 10.84
N HIS A 267 7.21 4.61 9.76
CA HIS A 267 8.00 5.82 9.62
C HIS A 267 7.29 7.03 10.25
N HIS A 268 8.00 7.70 11.14
CA HIS A 268 7.60 8.97 11.73
C HIS A 268 8.61 10.04 11.29
N PRO A 269 8.20 11.10 10.58
CA PRO A 269 9.11 12.13 10.07
C PRO A 269 9.90 12.92 11.12
N SER A 270 9.64 12.69 12.41
CA SER A 270 10.12 13.50 13.54
C SER A 270 10.71 12.67 14.70
N LEU A 271 11.12 11.43 14.43
CA LEU A 271 11.94 10.65 15.36
C LEU A 271 13.43 10.96 15.19
#